data_AF-A0A3N5Q7V8-F1
#
_entry.id   AF-A0A3N5Q7V8-F1
#
_cell.length_a   1.000
_cell.length_b   1.000
_cell.length_c   1.000
_cell.angle_alpha   90.00
_cell.angle_beta   90.00
_cell.angle_gamma   90.00
#
_symmetry.space_group_name_H-M   'P 1'
#
loop_
_entity.id
_entity.type
_entity.pdbx_description
1 polymer ?
#
loop_
_entity_poly.entity_id
_entity_poly.type
_entity_poly.pdbx_seq_one_letter_code
_entity_poly.pdbx_strand_id
1 'polypeptide(L)'
;MKRIKTLIKKLKAFDVVVISFSIFLILLHIIFHSKIENSLTWIFINLVVISMAFGISYLEALNDQKVWRIIHYWYIAPIILLTFRQLFFMVKPIRVYDYDDWFIAIDRWMFGTDPTHFLYQFSNPVLTEILQVVYGMFYLLPIILCLSLLKKDRFVALVFALFSVIYGFFLSYLGYFSLPGIGPRFTLHDFNTINEMLPGLYLTNHLREMTNT
;
A
#
# COMPACT_ATOMS: atom_id res chain seq x y z
N MET A 1 3.87 -34.77 -5.15
CA MET A 1 2.74 -34.31 -4.30
C MET A 1 3.09 -34.11 -2.82
N LYS A 2 3.74 -35.05 -2.11
CA LYS A 2 4.07 -34.88 -0.66
C LYS A 2 4.92 -33.62 -0.36
N ARG A 3 6.01 -33.39 -1.11
CA ARG A 3 6.89 -32.21 -0.93
C ARG A 3 6.18 -30.86 -1.13
N ILE A 4 5.27 -30.76 -2.11
CA ILE A 4 4.46 -29.56 -2.38
C ILE A 4 3.51 -29.28 -1.20
N LYS A 5 2.83 -30.31 -0.68
CA LYS A 5 1.98 -30.18 0.51
C LYS A 5 2.78 -29.72 1.74
N THR A 6 4.03 -30.16 1.87
CA THR A 6 4.92 -29.73 2.97
C THR A 6 5.32 -28.26 2.84
N LEU A 7 5.59 -27.77 1.64
CA LEU A 7 5.90 -26.35 1.39
C LEU A 7 4.71 -25.45 1.72
N ILE A 8 3.51 -25.81 1.26
CA ILE A 8 2.29 -25.02 1.51
C ILE A 8 2.00 -24.93 3.02
N LYS A 9 2.23 -26.01 3.78
CA LYS A 9 2.03 -26.03 5.24
C LYS A 9 2.98 -25.13 6.03
N LYS A 10 4.08 -24.67 5.42
CA LYS A 10 5.10 -23.84 6.07
C LYS A 10 4.87 -22.34 5.86
N LEU A 11 3.93 -21.96 4.99
CA LEU A 11 3.56 -20.57 4.75
C LEU A 11 2.87 -19.97 5.98
N LYS A 12 3.24 -18.74 6.32
CA LYS A 12 2.51 -17.91 7.27
C LYS A 12 1.35 -17.21 6.56
N ALA A 13 0.42 -16.68 7.34
CA ALA A 13 -0.78 -16.03 6.82
C ALA A 13 -0.46 -14.87 5.86
N PHE A 14 0.55 -14.05 6.17
CA PHE A 14 0.97 -12.96 5.30
C PHE A 14 1.59 -13.45 3.97
N ASP A 15 2.22 -14.63 3.93
CA ASP A 15 2.76 -15.18 2.68
C ASP A 15 1.65 -15.58 1.73
N VAL A 16 0.57 -16.15 2.29
CA VAL A 16 -0.63 -16.49 1.53
C VAL A 16 -1.21 -15.22 0.91
N VAL A 17 -1.26 -14.11 1.65
CA VAL A 17 -1.72 -12.82 1.12
C VAL A 17 -0.82 -12.33 -0.02
N VAL A 18 0.52 -12.38 0.14
CA VAL A 18 1.49 -12.06 -0.93
C VAL A 18 1.20 -12.88 -2.18
N ILE A 19 1.18 -14.20 -2.04
CA ILE A 19 1.06 -15.14 -3.15
C ILE A 19 -0.29 -14.98 -3.84
N SER A 20 -1.39 -14.93 -3.08
CA SER A 20 -2.74 -14.76 -3.63
C SER A 20 -2.88 -13.46 -4.41
N PHE A 21 -2.34 -12.35 -3.90
CA PHE A 21 -2.41 -11.07 -4.58
C PHE A 21 -1.51 -11.04 -5.82
N SER A 22 -0.29 -11.60 -5.75
CA SER A 22 0.58 -11.74 -6.93
C SER A 22 -0.06 -12.59 -8.04
N ILE A 23 -0.76 -13.67 -7.69
CA ILE A 23 -1.54 -14.46 -8.66
C ILE A 23 -2.64 -13.61 -9.29
N PHE A 24 -3.39 -12.85 -8.48
CA PHE A 24 -4.40 -11.93 -8.98
C PHE A 24 -3.81 -10.90 -9.97
N LEU A 25 -2.66 -10.29 -9.66
CA LEU A 25 -2.01 -9.36 -10.57
C LEU A 25 -1.52 -10.02 -11.86
N ILE A 26 -0.97 -11.24 -11.79
CA ILE A 26 -0.61 -12.02 -12.98
C ILE A 26 -1.84 -12.24 -13.86
N LEU A 27 -2.98 -12.62 -13.28
CA LEU A 27 -4.23 -12.82 -14.03
C LEU A 27 -4.67 -11.52 -14.73
N LEU A 28 -4.62 -10.39 -14.04
CA LEU A 28 -4.93 -9.09 -14.66
C LEU A 28 -3.98 -8.76 -15.81
N HIS A 29 -2.68 -9.01 -15.65
CA HIS A 29 -1.70 -8.82 -16.71
C HIS A 29 -1.93 -9.71 -17.93
N ILE A 30 -2.39 -10.94 -17.74
CA ILE A 30 -2.76 -11.86 -18.82
C ILE A 30 -4.01 -11.35 -19.54
N ILE A 31 -5.06 -10.99 -18.78
CA ILE A 31 -6.35 -10.54 -19.33
C ILE A 31 -6.20 -9.21 -20.10
N PHE A 32 -5.43 -8.27 -19.54
CA PHE A 32 -5.24 -6.92 -20.09
C PHE A 32 -3.88 -6.74 -20.78
N HIS A 33 -3.27 -7.82 -21.26
CA HIS A 33 -1.93 -7.81 -21.86
C HIS A 33 -1.77 -6.78 -22.99
N SER A 34 -2.83 -6.57 -23.79
CA SER A 34 -2.80 -5.60 -24.90
C SER A 34 -2.87 -4.14 -24.46
N LYS A 35 -3.28 -3.86 -23.23
CA LYS A 35 -3.43 -2.49 -22.70
C LYS A 35 -2.27 -2.08 -21.81
N ILE A 36 -1.65 -3.04 -21.11
CA ILE A 36 -0.63 -2.77 -20.11
C ILE A 36 0.76 -2.93 -20.73
N GLU A 37 1.53 -1.85 -20.73
CA GLU A 37 2.92 -1.89 -21.18
C GLU A 37 3.78 -2.78 -20.29
N ASN A 38 4.77 -3.44 -20.89
CA ASN A 38 5.71 -4.32 -20.18
C ASN A 38 5.05 -5.43 -19.36
N SER A 39 3.88 -5.91 -19.77
CA SER A 39 3.08 -6.91 -19.03
C SER A 39 3.88 -8.18 -18.70
N LEU A 40 4.69 -8.68 -19.65
CA LEU A 40 5.55 -9.86 -19.44
C LEU A 40 6.58 -9.64 -18.32
N THR A 41 7.20 -8.46 -18.24
CA THR A 41 8.16 -8.11 -17.19
C THR A 41 7.49 -8.14 -15.82
N TRP A 42 6.28 -7.59 -15.72
CA TRP A 42 5.52 -7.60 -14.46
C TRP A 42 5.02 -8.99 -14.05
N ILE A 43 4.63 -9.83 -15.02
CA ILE A 43 4.33 -11.25 -14.75
C ILE A 43 5.56 -11.95 -14.19
N PHE A 44 6.73 -11.77 -14.81
CA PHE A 44 7.98 -12.34 -14.34
C PHE A 44 8.32 -11.87 -12.92
N ILE A 45 8.21 -10.57 -12.64
CA ILE A 45 8.43 -10.01 -11.31
C ILE A 45 7.50 -10.68 -10.28
N ASN A 46 6.22 -10.85 -10.58
CA ASN A 46 5.29 -11.52 -9.65
C ASN A 46 5.63 -13.01 -9.44
N LEU A 47 6.10 -13.71 -10.48
CA LEU A 47 6.59 -15.09 -10.33
C LEU A 47 7.83 -15.16 -9.44
N VAL A 48 8.73 -14.17 -9.52
CA VAL A 48 9.88 -14.03 -8.62
C VAL A 48 9.41 -13.76 -7.19
N VAL A 49 8.43 -12.88 -6.99
CA VAL A 49 7.85 -12.60 -5.65
C VAL A 49 7.25 -13.86 -5.03
N ILE A 50 6.45 -14.62 -5.79
CA ILE A 50 5.87 -15.89 -5.33
C ILE A 50 6.98 -16.88 -4.95
N SER A 51 7.99 -17.01 -5.82
CA SER A 51 9.13 -17.91 -5.60
C SER A 51 9.95 -17.50 -4.38
N MET A 52 10.13 -16.19 -4.15
CA MET A 52 10.80 -15.63 -2.98
C MET A 52 10.01 -15.92 -1.69
N ALA A 53 8.68 -15.75 -1.69
CA ALA A 53 7.84 -16.07 -0.53
C ALA A 53 7.96 -17.55 -0.14
N PHE A 54 7.86 -18.47 -1.11
CA PHE A 54 8.08 -19.89 -0.87
C PHE A 54 9.52 -20.20 -0.41
N GLY A 55 10.52 -19.57 -1.03
CA GLY A 55 11.93 -19.78 -0.70
C GLY A 55 12.26 -19.36 0.72
N ILE A 56 11.81 -18.16 1.14
CA ILE A 56 12.06 -17.64 2.48
C ILE A 56 11.33 -18.49 3.53
N SER A 57 10.06 -18.83 3.30
CA SER A 57 9.30 -19.72 4.20
C SER A 57 9.97 -21.09 4.33
N TYR A 58 10.47 -21.66 3.24
CA TYR A 58 11.18 -22.93 3.26
C TYR A 58 12.50 -22.85 4.03
N LEU A 59 13.31 -21.80 3.82
CA LEU A 59 14.60 -21.60 4.46
C LEU A 59 14.46 -21.35 5.97
N GLU A 60 13.49 -20.54 6.41
CA GLU A 60 13.17 -20.40 7.83
C GLU A 60 12.79 -21.75 8.44
N ALA A 61 12.02 -22.56 7.73
CA ALA A 61 11.57 -23.85 8.24
C ALA A 61 12.60 -24.98 8.12
N LEU A 62 13.78 -24.74 7.56
CA LEU A 62 14.92 -25.68 7.56
C LEU A 62 15.96 -25.32 8.60
N ASN A 63 16.01 -24.05 9.02
CA ASN A 63 17.16 -23.50 9.73
C ASN A 63 16.67 -22.66 10.91
N ASP A 64 17.05 -23.02 12.14
CA ASP A 64 16.64 -22.31 13.37
C ASP A 64 17.35 -20.96 13.58
N GLN A 65 18.08 -20.48 12.57
CA GLN A 65 18.81 -19.23 12.64
C GLN A 65 17.85 -18.04 12.64
N LYS A 66 18.05 -17.13 13.60
CA LYS A 66 17.26 -15.89 13.75
C LYS A 66 17.24 -15.03 12.48
N VAL A 67 18.28 -15.10 11.65
CA VAL A 67 18.42 -14.33 10.41
C VAL A 67 17.28 -14.63 9.43
N TRP A 68 16.93 -15.90 9.20
CA TRP A 68 15.86 -16.26 8.27
C TRP A 68 14.50 -15.77 8.73
N ARG A 69 14.25 -15.78 10.04
CA ARG A 69 13.04 -15.22 10.64
C ARG A 69 12.95 -13.70 10.43
N ILE A 70 14.06 -12.98 10.61
CA ILE A 70 14.11 -11.53 10.36
C ILE A 70 13.83 -11.24 8.88
N ILE A 71 14.50 -11.94 7.96
CA ILE A 71 14.26 -11.80 6.51
C ILE A 71 12.78 -12.07 6.20
N HIS A 72 12.19 -13.10 6.80
CA HIS A 72 10.79 -13.46 6.59
C HIS A 72 9.79 -12.44 7.10
N TYR A 73 10.13 -11.65 8.12
CA TYR A 73 9.27 -10.56 8.57
C TYR A 73 9.43 -9.30 7.73
N TRP A 74 10.65 -9.00 7.28
CA TRP A 74 10.96 -7.73 6.63
C TRP A 74 10.80 -7.74 5.13
N TYR A 75 10.76 -8.89 4.46
CA TYR A 75 10.56 -8.91 3.01
C TYR A 75 9.22 -8.32 2.57
N ILE A 76 8.20 -8.31 3.44
CA ILE A 76 6.87 -7.74 3.15
C ILE A 76 6.95 -6.25 2.82
N ALA A 77 7.81 -5.49 3.50
CA ALA A 77 7.91 -4.04 3.33
C ALA A 77 8.27 -3.63 1.88
N PRO A 78 9.35 -4.12 1.26
CA PRO A 78 9.64 -3.83 -0.13
C PRO A 78 8.61 -4.42 -1.10
N ILE A 79 7.94 -5.53 -0.75
CA ILE A 79 6.87 -6.10 -1.59
C ILE A 79 5.67 -5.15 -1.67
N ILE A 80 5.25 -4.54 -0.56
CA ILE A 80 4.16 -3.54 -0.55
C ILE A 80 4.47 -2.39 -1.50
N LEU A 81 5.70 -1.85 -1.46
CA LEU A 81 6.14 -0.75 -2.32
C LEU A 81 6.26 -1.15 -3.79
N LEU A 82 6.82 -2.33 -4.05
CA LEU A 82 6.93 -2.88 -5.41
C LEU A 82 5.56 -3.08 -6.03
N THR A 83 4.62 -3.65 -5.28
CA THR A 83 3.24 -3.86 -5.71
C THR A 83 2.53 -2.54 -5.94
N PHE A 84 2.67 -1.56 -5.04
CA PHE A 84 2.11 -0.22 -5.25
C PHE A 84 2.59 0.42 -6.56
N ARG A 85 3.90 0.33 -6.82
CA ARG A 85 4.50 0.84 -8.07
C ARG A 85 3.97 0.09 -9.29
N GLN A 86 3.78 -1.22 -9.21
CA GLN A 86 3.18 -2.00 -10.29
C GLN A 86 1.77 -1.50 -10.62
N LEU A 87 0.96 -1.20 -9.60
CA LEU A 87 -0.42 -0.72 -9.77
C LEU A 87 -0.49 0.57 -10.59
N PHE A 88 0.49 1.47 -10.45
CA PHE A 88 0.55 2.71 -11.23
C PHE A 88 0.50 2.46 -12.74
N PHE A 89 1.13 1.37 -13.21
CA PHE A 89 1.13 0.98 -14.62
C PHE A 89 -0.12 0.18 -15.04
N MET A 90 -0.94 -0.26 -14.10
CA MET A 90 -2.10 -1.12 -14.37
C MET A 90 -3.43 -0.37 -14.29
N VAL A 91 -3.59 0.52 -13.30
CA VAL A 91 -4.90 1.11 -12.98
C VAL A 91 -5.44 1.91 -14.15
N LYS A 92 -4.68 2.88 -14.69
CA LYS A 92 -5.17 3.74 -15.79
C LYS A 92 -5.43 2.99 -17.10
N PRO A 93 -4.58 2.04 -17.55
CA PRO A 93 -4.88 1.25 -18.75
C PRO A 93 -6.09 0.32 -18.61
N ILE A 94 -6.36 -0.20 -17.40
CA ILE A 94 -7.53 -1.05 -17.14
C ILE A 94 -8.79 -0.19 -16.96
N ARG A 95 -8.68 0.91 -16.22
CA ARG A 95 -9.75 1.85 -15.88
C ARG A 95 -9.42 3.24 -16.42
N VAL A 96 -10.02 3.55 -17.57
CA VAL A 96 -9.78 4.80 -18.29
C VAL A 96 -10.34 6.02 -17.51
N TYR A 97 -11.49 5.86 -16.88
CA TYR A 97 -12.20 6.92 -16.17
C TYR A 97 -12.03 6.80 -14.66
N ASP A 98 -11.79 7.95 -14.04
CA ASP A 98 -11.79 8.12 -12.60
C ASP A 98 -13.21 8.44 -12.11
N TYR A 99 -13.52 8.09 -10.87
CA TYR A 99 -14.87 8.18 -10.28
C TYR A 99 -14.98 9.34 -9.28
N ASP A 100 -14.10 10.34 -9.37
CA ASP A 100 -14.09 11.49 -8.46
C ASP A 100 -15.44 12.21 -8.40
N ASP A 101 -16.14 12.37 -9.53
CA ASP A 101 -17.48 12.99 -9.57
C ASP A 101 -18.49 12.23 -8.70
N TRP A 102 -18.41 10.90 -8.67
CA TRP A 102 -19.29 10.07 -7.84
C TRP A 102 -18.94 10.24 -6.36
N PHE A 103 -17.65 10.27 -6.02
CA PHE A 103 -17.22 10.50 -4.65
C PHE A 103 -17.62 11.89 -4.14
N ILE A 104 -17.43 12.93 -4.95
CA ILE A 104 -17.86 14.30 -4.63
C ILE A 104 -19.38 14.36 -4.46
N ALA A 105 -20.14 13.70 -5.34
CA ALA A 105 -21.60 13.65 -5.21
C ALA A 105 -22.05 12.95 -3.92
N ILE A 106 -21.39 11.85 -3.53
CA ILE A 106 -21.65 11.13 -2.29
C ILE A 106 -21.33 12.02 -1.08
N ASP A 107 -20.19 12.71 -1.08
CA ASP A 107 -19.81 13.64 -0.01
C ASP A 107 -20.85 14.77 0.14
N ARG A 108 -21.25 15.41 -0.96
CA ARG A 108 -22.29 16.45 -0.96
C ARG A 108 -23.65 15.93 -0.52
N TRP A 109 -24.00 14.70 -0.89
CA TRP A 109 -25.23 14.06 -0.44
C TRP A 109 -25.23 13.78 1.06
N MET A 110 -24.12 13.31 1.63
CA MET A 110 -24.00 13.01 3.06
C MET A 110 -23.90 14.27 3.94
N PHE A 111 -23.14 15.27 3.50
CA PHE A 111 -22.77 16.42 4.32
C PHE A 111 -23.43 17.74 3.89
N GLY A 112 -24.18 17.75 2.79
CA GLY A 112 -24.80 18.95 2.22
C GLY A 112 -23.82 19.95 1.60
N THR A 113 -22.52 19.66 1.63
CA THR A 113 -21.45 20.50 1.10
C THR A 113 -20.20 19.66 0.83
N ASP A 114 -19.16 20.26 0.28
CA ASP A 114 -17.84 19.63 0.14
C ASP A 114 -17.12 19.64 1.50
N PRO A 115 -16.84 18.47 2.11
CA PRO A 115 -16.24 18.39 3.45
C PRO A 115 -14.90 19.12 3.53
N THR A 116 -14.15 19.14 2.42
CA THR A 116 -12.87 19.85 2.35
C THR A 116 -13.03 21.37 2.48
N HIS A 117 -14.06 21.97 1.86
CA HIS A 117 -14.37 23.39 2.03
C HIS A 117 -14.85 23.71 3.44
N PHE A 118 -15.70 22.87 4.02
CA PHE A 118 -16.15 23.04 5.39
C PHE A 118 -14.99 22.97 6.39
N LEU A 119 -14.10 21.99 6.25
CA LEU A 119 -12.97 21.83 7.17
C LEU A 119 -11.89 22.90 6.98
N TYR A 120 -11.76 23.47 5.79
CA TYR A 120 -10.77 24.50 5.47
C TYR A 120 -10.85 25.72 6.41
N GLN A 121 -12.04 26.07 6.90
CA GLN A 121 -12.22 27.21 7.82
C GLN A 121 -11.51 27.04 9.16
N PHE A 122 -11.16 25.81 9.55
CA PHE A 122 -10.41 25.51 10.77
C PHE A 122 -8.90 25.41 10.54
N SER A 123 -8.47 25.52 9.28
CA SER A 123 -7.05 25.41 8.93
C SER A 123 -6.25 26.61 9.47
N ASN A 124 -5.04 26.31 9.92
CA ASN A 124 -4.04 27.30 10.33
C ASN A 124 -2.64 26.66 10.22
N PRO A 125 -1.57 27.46 10.15
CA PRO A 125 -0.23 26.91 9.89
C PRO A 125 0.24 25.85 10.88
N VAL A 126 -0.11 25.99 12.17
CA VAL A 126 0.25 25.03 13.21
C VAL A 126 -0.47 23.70 13.00
N LEU A 127 -1.79 23.75 12.74
CA LEU A 127 -2.57 22.56 12.47
C LEU A 127 -2.10 21.85 11.20
N THR A 128 -1.82 22.60 10.14
CA THR A 128 -1.28 22.04 8.88
C THR A 128 0.05 21.34 9.11
N GLU A 129 0.96 21.95 9.88
CA GLU A 129 2.25 21.36 10.24
C GLU A 129 2.06 20.02 10.96
N ILE A 130 1.21 19.99 12.00
CA ILE A 130 0.94 18.79 12.79
C ILE A 130 0.34 17.69 11.89
N LEU A 131 -0.69 18.02 11.12
CA LEU A 131 -1.37 17.04 10.26
C LEU A 131 -0.45 16.50 9.16
N GLN A 132 0.40 17.34 8.57
CA GLN A 132 1.36 16.87 7.55
C GLN A 132 2.42 15.94 8.16
N VAL A 133 2.91 16.23 9.37
CA VAL A 133 3.83 15.33 10.09
C VAL A 133 3.15 14.00 10.39
N VAL A 134 1.94 14.02 10.92
CA VAL A 134 1.15 12.80 11.20
C VAL A 134 0.89 12.00 9.92
N TYR A 135 0.57 12.67 8.81
CA TYR A 135 0.42 12.05 7.50
C TYR A 135 1.72 11.36 7.06
N GLY A 136 2.87 12.02 7.18
CA GLY A 136 4.18 11.43 6.85
C GLY A 136 4.54 10.22 7.74
N MET A 137 4.09 10.21 9.00
CA MET A 137 4.31 9.07 9.90
C MET A 137 3.62 7.78 9.44
N PHE A 138 2.63 7.86 8.54
CA PHE A 138 1.94 6.68 7.99
C PHE A 138 2.90 5.59 7.50
N TYR A 139 4.00 5.98 6.83
CA TYR A 139 5.00 5.03 6.33
C TYR A 139 5.83 4.38 7.45
N LEU A 140 5.98 5.06 8.58
CA LEU A 140 6.79 4.62 9.72
C LEU A 140 5.99 3.82 10.74
N LEU A 141 4.67 4.04 10.85
CA LEU A 141 3.83 3.40 11.86
C LEU A 141 3.88 1.86 11.82
N PRO A 142 3.76 1.18 10.65
CA PRO A 142 3.88 -0.27 10.59
C PRO A 142 5.27 -0.77 11.02
N ILE A 143 6.32 -0.04 10.66
CA ILE A 143 7.72 -0.35 10.99
C ILE A 143 7.91 -0.25 12.51
N ILE A 144 7.47 0.86 13.12
CA ILE A 144 7.55 1.10 14.56
C ILE A 144 6.78 0.02 15.33
N LEU A 145 5.57 -0.33 14.87
CA LEU A 145 4.77 -1.39 15.47
C LEU A 145 5.50 -2.73 15.44
N CYS A 146 6.04 -3.12 14.29
CA CYS A 146 6.76 -4.39 14.14
C CYS A 146 8.03 -4.43 15.00
N LEU A 147 8.82 -3.35 15.03
CA LEU A 147 10.01 -3.24 15.88
C LEU A 147 9.66 -3.31 17.37
N SER A 148 8.59 -2.62 17.79
CA SER A 148 8.08 -2.65 19.17
C SER A 148 7.68 -4.05 19.61
N LEU A 149 6.98 -4.79 18.75
CA LEU A 149 6.57 -6.17 19.03
C LEU A 149 7.75 -7.15 19.03
N LEU A 150 8.70 -6.96 18.10
CA LEU A 150 9.92 -7.75 18.02
C LEU A 150 10.81 -7.55 19.27
N LYS A 151 10.97 -6.31 19.74
CA LYS A 151 11.74 -6.00 20.95
C LYS A 151 11.14 -6.64 22.22
N LYS A 152 9.83 -6.92 22.21
CA LYS A 152 9.10 -7.55 23.33
C LYS A 152 8.92 -9.06 23.15
N ASP A 153 9.56 -9.68 22.15
CA ASP A 153 9.43 -11.09 21.80
C ASP A 153 7.97 -11.56 21.60
N ARG A 154 7.07 -10.65 21.20
CA ARG A 154 5.64 -10.94 20.99
C ARG A 154 5.39 -11.48 19.59
N PHE A 155 5.96 -12.65 19.27
CA PHE A 155 5.95 -13.20 17.90
C PHE A 155 4.56 -13.45 17.32
N VAL A 156 3.60 -13.91 18.13
CA VAL A 156 2.21 -14.13 17.65
C VAL A 156 1.58 -12.81 17.23
N ALA A 157 1.71 -11.78 18.07
CA ALA A 157 1.20 -10.44 17.76
C ALA A 157 1.93 -9.82 16.58
N LEU A 158 3.24 -10.06 16.43
CA LEU A 158 4.03 -9.61 15.29
C LEU A 158 3.53 -10.22 13.97
N VAL A 159 3.32 -11.54 13.93
CA VAL A 159 2.80 -12.22 12.74
C VAL A 159 1.41 -11.72 12.38
N PHE A 160 0.55 -11.52 13.38
CA PHE A 160 -0.78 -10.94 13.18
C PHE A 160 -0.70 -9.51 12.65
N ALA A 161 0.14 -8.66 13.23
CA ALA A 161 0.32 -7.28 12.79
C ALA A 161 0.83 -7.21 11.33
N LEU A 162 1.83 -8.02 10.97
CA LEU A 162 2.33 -8.11 9.59
C LEU A 162 1.24 -8.54 8.62
N PHE A 163 0.44 -9.55 9.00
CA PHE A 163 -0.72 -9.97 8.22
C PHE A 163 -1.73 -8.83 8.05
N SER A 164 -2.13 -8.16 9.12
CA SER A 164 -3.11 -7.06 9.06
C SER A 164 -2.63 -5.90 8.19
N VAL A 165 -1.33 -5.55 8.29
CA VAL A 165 -0.73 -4.48 7.49
C VAL A 165 -0.77 -4.84 6.01
N ILE A 166 -0.21 -5.98 5.61
CA ILE A 166 -0.16 -6.35 4.19
C ILE A 166 -1.55 -6.58 3.61
N TYR A 167 -2.43 -7.24 4.38
CA TYR A 167 -3.80 -7.47 3.97
C TYR A 167 -4.56 -6.16 3.79
N GLY A 168 -4.40 -5.20 4.70
CA GLY A 168 -4.99 -3.87 4.58
C GLY A 168 -4.52 -3.12 3.34
N PHE A 169 -3.20 -3.10 3.08
CA PHE A 169 -2.66 -2.50 1.85
C PHE A 169 -3.24 -3.16 0.60
N PHE A 170 -3.20 -4.49 0.50
CA PHE A 170 -3.66 -5.19 -0.69
C PHE A 170 -5.17 -5.11 -0.88
N LEU A 171 -5.95 -5.09 0.21
CA LEU A 171 -7.38 -4.82 0.15
C LEU A 171 -7.66 -3.40 -0.36
N SER A 172 -6.91 -2.40 0.12
CA SER A 172 -7.05 -1.03 -0.39
C SER A 172 -6.70 -0.93 -1.88
N TYR A 173 -5.73 -1.73 -2.34
CA TYR A 173 -5.30 -1.78 -3.73
C TYR A 173 -6.37 -2.35 -4.68
N LEU A 174 -7.20 -3.28 -4.20
CA LEU A 174 -8.37 -3.73 -4.96
C LEU A 174 -9.34 -2.57 -5.21
N GLY A 175 -9.46 -1.63 -4.28
CA GLY A 175 -10.26 -0.41 -4.42
C GLY A 175 -9.89 0.40 -5.66
N TYR A 176 -8.60 0.53 -5.96
CA TYR A 176 -8.12 1.25 -7.15
C TYR A 176 -8.59 0.60 -8.47
N PHE A 177 -8.76 -0.72 -8.50
CA PHE A 177 -9.30 -1.41 -9.69
C PHE A 177 -10.82 -1.39 -9.75
N SER A 178 -11.52 -1.20 -8.63
CA SER A 178 -12.98 -1.12 -8.59
C SER A 178 -13.48 0.28 -8.92
N LEU A 179 -13.05 1.28 -8.17
CA LEU A 179 -13.49 2.68 -8.25
C LEU A 179 -12.26 3.59 -8.09
N PRO A 180 -11.41 3.74 -9.13
CA PRO A 180 -10.27 4.64 -9.05
C PRO A 180 -10.74 6.09 -8.84
N GLY A 181 -10.00 6.84 -8.04
CA GLY A 181 -10.18 8.27 -7.86
C GLY A 181 -8.85 8.91 -7.48
N ILE A 182 -8.62 10.13 -7.95
CA ILE A 182 -7.38 10.88 -7.69
C ILE A 182 -7.47 11.74 -6.41
N GLY A 183 -8.69 12.11 -6.03
CA GLY A 183 -9.03 12.81 -4.81
C GLY A 183 -9.23 14.33 -4.97
N PRO A 184 -9.84 14.97 -3.95
CA PRO A 184 -10.28 16.37 -4.02
C PRO A 184 -9.14 17.38 -4.19
N ARG A 185 -7.90 17.01 -3.83
CA ARG A 185 -6.71 17.85 -4.00
C ARG A 185 -6.34 18.14 -5.47
N PHE A 186 -6.89 17.36 -6.41
CA PHE A 186 -6.68 17.55 -7.85
C PHE A 186 -7.96 17.92 -8.60
N THR A 187 -9.13 17.83 -7.96
CA THR A 187 -10.44 18.05 -8.61
C THR A 187 -11.19 19.26 -8.05
N LEU A 188 -11.17 19.47 -6.73
CA LEU A 188 -11.84 20.59 -6.05
C LEU A 188 -10.89 21.72 -5.70
N HIS A 189 -9.59 21.44 -5.59
CA HIS A 189 -8.55 22.39 -5.19
C HIS A 189 -7.48 22.51 -6.28
N ASP A 190 -6.82 23.67 -6.34
CA ASP A 190 -5.66 23.85 -7.20
C ASP A 190 -4.40 23.33 -6.48
N PHE A 191 -3.90 22.21 -6.99
CA PHE A 191 -2.72 21.55 -6.45
C PHE A 191 -1.47 22.45 -6.45
N ASN A 192 -1.34 23.35 -7.43
CA ASN A 192 -0.15 24.19 -7.58
C ASN A 192 -0.04 25.26 -6.49
N THR A 193 -1.17 25.65 -5.90
CA THR A 193 -1.24 26.70 -4.87
C THR A 193 -1.42 26.13 -3.47
N ILE A 194 -1.28 24.81 -3.28
CA ILE A 194 -1.53 24.14 -1.98
C ILE A 194 -0.64 24.65 -0.83
N ASN A 195 0.59 25.08 -1.12
CA ASN A 195 1.49 25.64 -0.11
C ASN A 195 1.10 27.07 0.30
N GLU A 196 0.36 27.77 -0.55
CA GLU A 196 -0.17 29.10 -0.26
C GLU A 196 -1.51 29.01 0.48
N MET A 197 -2.38 28.07 0.07
CA MET A 197 -3.69 27.86 0.69
C MET A 197 -3.61 27.15 2.04
N LEU A 198 -2.73 26.16 2.16
CA LEU A 198 -2.50 25.41 3.40
C LEU A 198 -1.02 25.50 3.76
N PRO A 199 -0.54 26.67 4.21
CA PRO A 199 0.85 26.83 4.63
C PRO A 199 1.11 26.03 5.91
N GLY A 200 2.31 25.48 6.02
CA GLY A 200 2.85 24.97 7.29
C GLY A 200 3.84 25.93 7.91
N LEU A 201 4.59 25.46 8.89
CA LEU A 201 5.64 26.23 9.56
C LEU A 201 7.04 25.91 8.99
N TYR A 202 7.44 24.64 8.99
CA TYR A 202 8.80 24.23 8.66
C TYR A 202 8.87 22.96 7.81
N LEU A 203 8.28 21.85 8.29
CA LEU A 203 8.41 20.54 7.66
C LEU A 203 7.39 20.32 6.54
N THR A 204 6.27 21.05 6.54
CA THR A 204 5.15 20.77 5.63
C THR A 204 5.57 20.69 4.16
N ASN A 205 6.33 21.66 3.66
CA ASN A 205 6.70 21.71 2.25
C ASN A 205 7.61 20.54 1.87
N HIS A 206 8.64 20.27 2.70
CA HIS A 206 9.55 19.14 2.51
C HIS A 206 8.79 17.79 2.50
N LEU A 207 7.87 17.60 3.44
CA LEU A 207 7.07 16.38 3.51
C LEU A 207 6.15 16.22 2.30
N ARG A 208 5.56 17.31 1.80
CA ARG A 208 4.72 17.28 0.59
C ARG A 208 5.52 16.89 -0.64
N GLU A 209 6.70 17.48 -0.83
CA GLU A 209 7.59 17.16 -1.93
C GLU A 209 7.92 15.66 -1.95
N MET A 210 8.31 15.09 -0.80
CA MET A 210 8.60 13.65 -0.68
C MET A 210 7.41 12.75 -1.03
N THR A 211 6.18 13.19 -0.75
CA THR A 211 4.97 12.39 -1.03
C THR A 211 4.43 12.54 -2.44
N ASN A 212 4.86 13.57 -3.17
CA ASN A 212 4.36 13.90 -4.50
C ASN A 212 5.36 13.57 -5.63
N THR A 213 6.56 13.10 -5.29
CA THR A 213 7.56 12.52 -6.21
C THR A 213 7.34 11.03 -6.42
#